data_AF-A0A915JUX6-F1
#
_entry.id   AF-A0A915JUX6-F1
#
_cell.length_a   1.000
_cell.length_b   1.000
_cell.length_c   1.000
_cell.angle_alpha   90.00
_cell.angle_beta   90.00
_cell.angle_gamma   90.00
#
_symmetry.space_group_name_H-M   'P 1'
#
loop_
_entity.id
_entity.type
_entity.pdbx_description
1 polymer ?
#
loop_
_entity_poly.entity_id
_entity_poly.type
_entity_poly.pdbx_seq_one_letter_code
_entity_poly.pdbx_strand_id
1 'polypeptide(L)'
;GTLICCESCPCAVHLECYGLQTPPEGHFICLGCENGRKPMYGDIVWAKYGSHRWWPAEIIHPLRIPVNLDKFLGEPGVFIVRFYGSLDYAPVSRRCVYPFQSEDDDEDNGGKSKKSEKDKKYMSAVLEARRALLDQQLVQLRDLPSYIPIESNRYASNVSKAMCRKDTEQSVCSCSKKSKNPCGDEECDNRQMFIECHPKRCLAEHLCRNQRFLKKQYAPAVKFMTIDRGFGLRALASIRKGDFVIEYVGEIINKEECKKRLDTIDAEPDRAFYYLELAPDKIIDAGPMGNNSRFMNHSCDANCRTERWLVNNEYRIGLFACREILAGEELTFHYNLVPVNGDSVTPCKCGSDNCTGVIGRIVPKNGRNTAGNANKKQKVVSEKENVRH
;
A
#
# COMPACT_ATOMS: atom_id res chain seq x y z
N GLY A 1 -12.83 -31.09 -1.36
CA GLY A 1 -12.63 -30.81 -2.80
C GLY A 1 -11.35 -31.48 -3.28
N THR A 2 -11.21 -31.66 -4.59
CA THR A 2 -9.98 -32.18 -5.20
C THR A 2 -8.87 -31.12 -5.10
N LEU A 3 -7.70 -31.54 -4.63
CA LEU A 3 -6.50 -30.70 -4.53
C LEU A 3 -5.63 -30.85 -5.77
N ILE A 4 -5.08 -29.75 -6.26
CA ILE A 4 -4.04 -29.72 -7.30
C ILE A 4 -2.76 -29.15 -6.72
N CYS A 5 -1.63 -29.83 -6.97
CA CYS A 5 -0.33 -29.50 -6.41
C CYS A 5 0.53 -28.76 -7.44
N CYS A 6 1.08 -27.61 -7.05
CA CYS A 6 2.00 -26.85 -7.90
C CYS A 6 3.29 -27.65 -8.13
N GLU A 7 3.81 -27.64 -9.35
CA GLU A 7 5.06 -28.31 -9.67
C GLU A 7 6.31 -27.51 -9.29
N SER A 8 6.15 -26.25 -8.91
CA SER A 8 7.28 -25.37 -8.62
C SER A 8 7.42 -25.00 -7.14
N CYS A 9 6.43 -25.31 -6.29
CA CYS A 9 6.43 -24.96 -4.87
C CYS A 9 5.51 -25.90 -4.06
N PRO A 10 5.51 -25.87 -2.71
CA PRO A 10 4.65 -26.75 -1.89
C PRO A 10 3.16 -26.41 -1.93
N CYS A 11 2.74 -25.40 -2.70
CA CYS A 11 1.36 -24.94 -2.72
C CYS A 11 0.43 -26.02 -3.29
N ALA A 12 -0.61 -26.36 -2.55
CA ALA A 12 -1.75 -27.14 -3.02
C ALA A 12 -3.00 -26.28 -2.90
N VAL A 13 -3.78 -26.20 -3.97
CA VAL A 13 -5.01 -25.40 -4.01
C VAL A 13 -6.19 -26.29 -4.34
N HIS A 14 -7.36 -25.98 -3.79
CA HIS A 14 -8.60 -26.59 -4.25
C HIS A 14 -8.92 -26.09 -5.65
N LEU A 15 -9.36 -26.98 -6.55
CA LEU A 15 -9.78 -26.62 -7.91
C LEU A 15 -10.75 -25.43 -7.91
N GLU A 16 -11.76 -25.49 -7.04
CA GLU A 16 -12.80 -24.47 -6.90
C GLU A 16 -12.25 -23.13 -6.40
N CYS A 17 -11.31 -23.14 -5.43
CA CYS A 17 -10.66 -21.93 -4.94
C CYS A 17 -9.76 -21.28 -6.00
N TYR A 18 -9.33 -22.04 -7.00
CA TYR A 18 -8.52 -21.56 -8.12
C TYR A 18 -9.38 -21.22 -9.36
N GLY A 19 -10.71 -21.36 -9.28
CA GLY A 19 -11.64 -21.08 -10.38
C GLY A 19 -11.68 -22.16 -11.48
N LEU A 20 -11.19 -23.37 -11.20
CA LEU A 20 -11.16 -24.49 -12.13
C LEU A 20 -12.27 -25.49 -11.84
N GLN A 21 -12.97 -25.94 -12.90
CA GLN A 21 -14.01 -26.96 -12.80
C GLN A 21 -13.45 -28.39 -12.96
N THR A 22 -12.33 -28.52 -13.66
CA THR A 22 -11.63 -29.79 -13.89
C THR A 22 -10.12 -29.61 -13.68
N PRO A 23 -9.38 -30.65 -13.25
CA PRO A 23 -7.92 -30.59 -13.19
C PRO A 23 -7.34 -30.22 -14.56
N PRO A 24 -6.36 -29.31 -14.62
CA PRO A 24 -5.69 -28.99 -15.87
C PRO A 24 -4.94 -30.22 -16.41
N GLU A 25 -4.99 -30.43 -17.73
CA GLU A 25 -4.22 -31.49 -18.37
C GLU A 25 -2.73 -31.11 -18.40
N GLY A 26 -1.90 -31.88 -17.70
CA GLY A 26 -0.46 -31.68 -17.64
C GLY A 26 0.05 -30.94 -16.40
N HIS A 27 1.04 -30.08 -16.59
CA HIS A 27 1.79 -29.42 -15.53
C HIS A 27 1.01 -28.24 -14.91
N PHE A 28 0.83 -28.22 -13.59
CA PHE A 28 0.17 -27.12 -12.88
C PHE A 28 1.19 -26.22 -12.17
N ILE A 29 1.15 -24.91 -12.46
CA ILE A 29 1.96 -23.88 -11.78
C ILE A 29 0.99 -22.92 -11.10
N CYS A 30 1.16 -22.69 -9.79
CA CYS A 30 0.30 -21.75 -9.08
C CYS A 30 0.62 -20.29 -9.44
N LEU A 31 -0.36 -19.39 -9.29
CA LEU A 31 -0.22 -17.95 -9.51
C LEU A 31 1.04 -17.37 -8.84
N GLY A 32 1.38 -17.82 -7.63
CA GLY A 32 2.58 -17.36 -6.93
C GLY A 32 3.88 -17.73 -7.67
N CYS A 33 3.93 -18.90 -8.30
CA CYS A 33 5.06 -19.32 -9.12
C CYS A 33 5.06 -18.64 -10.51
N GLU A 34 3.89 -18.43 -11.12
CA GLU A 34 3.74 -17.69 -12.38
C GLU A 34 4.19 -16.22 -12.22
N ASN A 35 3.88 -15.61 -11.08
CA ASN A 35 4.28 -14.25 -10.73
C ASN A 35 5.77 -14.12 -10.32
N GLY A 36 6.57 -15.17 -10.49
CA GLY A 36 8.03 -15.11 -10.30
C GLY A 36 8.49 -15.13 -8.85
N ARG A 37 7.64 -15.47 -7.87
CA ARG A 37 8.03 -15.52 -6.44
C ARG A 37 9.02 -16.66 -6.17
N LYS A 38 10.31 -16.34 -6.06
CA LYS A 38 11.38 -17.30 -5.77
C LYS A 38 11.93 -17.06 -4.36
N PRO A 39 12.23 -18.11 -3.58
CA PRO A 39 12.93 -17.96 -2.31
C PRO A 39 14.30 -17.29 -2.53
N MET A 40 14.64 -16.34 -1.68
CA MET A 40 15.89 -15.57 -1.75
C MET A 40 16.83 -15.93 -0.60
N TYR A 41 18.13 -15.69 -0.79
CA TYR A 41 19.09 -15.84 0.30
C TYR A 41 18.80 -14.85 1.42
N GLY A 42 18.77 -15.34 2.66
CA GLY A 42 18.40 -14.59 3.85
C GLY A 42 16.92 -14.70 4.22
N ASP A 43 16.06 -15.23 3.33
CA ASP A 43 14.65 -15.44 3.66
C ASP A 43 14.49 -16.44 4.80
N ILE A 44 13.59 -16.11 5.71
CA ILE A 44 13.14 -17.01 6.76
C ILE A 44 11.93 -17.79 6.22
N VAL A 45 12.05 -19.12 6.26
CA VAL A 45 11.10 -20.06 5.64
C VAL A 45 10.75 -21.18 6.60
N TRP A 46 9.59 -21.77 6.39
CA TRP A 46 9.33 -23.13 6.84
C TRP A 46 9.97 -24.10 5.86
N ALA A 47 10.81 -25.00 6.35
CA ALA A 47 11.50 -26.00 5.55
C ALA A 47 11.13 -27.44 5.96
N LYS A 48 10.97 -28.31 4.97
CA LYS A 48 10.71 -29.74 5.13
C LYS A 48 11.95 -30.54 4.73
N TYR A 49 12.51 -31.31 5.66
CA TYR A 49 13.67 -32.16 5.39
C TYR A 49 13.52 -33.56 6.00
N GLY A 50 13.54 -34.57 5.13
CA GLY A 50 13.25 -35.95 5.51
C GLY A 50 11.83 -36.14 6.07
N SER A 51 11.70 -37.00 7.08
CA SER A 51 10.42 -37.30 7.75
C SER A 51 10.04 -36.30 8.85
N HIS A 52 10.89 -35.32 9.16
CA HIS A 52 10.66 -34.35 10.23
C HIS A 52 9.50 -33.41 9.89
N ARG A 53 8.82 -32.87 10.91
CA ARG A 53 7.81 -31.81 10.71
C ARG A 53 8.43 -30.59 10.02
N TRP A 54 7.59 -29.72 9.45
CA TRP A 54 8.04 -28.42 8.96
C TRP A 54 8.72 -27.65 10.09
N TRP A 55 9.91 -27.12 9.80
CA TRP A 55 10.76 -26.48 10.80
C TRP A 55 11.24 -25.12 10.28
N PRO A 56 11.31 -24.08 11.12
CA PRO A 56 11.77 -22.78 10.66
C PRO A 56 13.26 -22.80 10.32
N ALA A 57 13.63 -22.17 9.20
CA ALA A 57 14.98 -22.12 8.71
C ALA A 57 15.29 -20.81 7.95
N GLU A 58 16.56 -20.47 7.83
CA GLU A 58 17.06 -19.36 7.01
C GLU A 58 17.70 -19.93 5.73
N ILE A 59 17.40 -19.35 4.57
CA ILE A 59 18.09 -19.70 3.32
C ILE A 59 19.49 -19.07 3.31
N ILE A 60 20.53 -19.89 3.19
CA ILE A 60 21.91 -19.43 3.36
C ILE A 60 22.54 -19.12 2.00
N HIS A 61 23.17 -17.94 1.92
CA HIS A 61 23.94 -17.52 0.76
C HIS A 61 25.14 -18.46 0.53
N PRO A 62 25.49 -18.84 -0.73
CA PRO A 62 26.57 -19.77 -1.04
C PRO A 62 27.89 -19.52 -0.30
N LEU A 63 28.29 -18.25 -0.18
CA LEU A 63 29.52 -17.84 0.53
C LEU A 63 29.51 -18.07 2.05
N ARG A 64 28.35 -18.35 2.66
CA ARG A 64 28.18 -18.57 4.10
C ARG A 64 27.94 -20.05 4.45
N ILE A 65 27.99 -20.94 3.47
CA ILE A 65 27.72 -22.36 3.66
C ILE A 65 28.99 -23.08 4.10
N PRO A 66 28.90 -24.07 5.01
CA PRO A 66 30.02 -24.96 5.33
C PRO A 66 30.56 -25.71 4.10
N VAL A 67 31.89 -25.75 3.94
CA VAL A 67 32.60 -26.33 2.77
C VAL A 67 32.15 -27.76 2.41
N ASN A 68 31.75 -28.56 3.41
CA ASN A 68 31.27 -29.92 3.20
C ASN A 68 29.93 -30.02 2.43
N LEU A 69 29.25 -28.89 2.21
CA LEU A 69 27.99 -28.80 1.49
C LEU A 69 28.13 -28.16 0.09
N ASP A 70 29.33 -27.77 -0.33
CA ASP A 70 29.58 -27.14 -1.63
C ASP A 70 29.14 -28.01 -2.81
N LYS A 71 29.17 -29.34 -2.64
CA LYS A 71 28.71 -30.30 -3.65
C LYS A 71 27.24 -30.12 -4.07
N PHE A 72 26.43 -29.43 -3.27
CA PHE A 72 25.03 -29.17 -3.55
C PHE A 72 24.79 -27.81 -4.24
N LEU A 73 25.80 -26.94 -4.36
CA LEU A 73 25.69 -25.56 -4.88
C LEU A 73 25.50 -25.45 -6.41
N GLY A 74 25.40 -26.58 -7.12
CA GLY A 74 25.22 -26.62 -8.58
C GLY A 74 23.91 -27.25 -9.04
N GLU A 75 23.10 -27.78 -8.12
CA GLU A 75 21.84 -28.44 -8.48
C GLU A 75 20.74 -27.39 -8.73
N PRO A 76 20.16 -27.31 -9.94
CA PRO A 76 19.15 -26.29 -10.25
C PRO A 76 17.94 -26.39 -9.31
N GLY A 77 17.66 -25.30 -8.60
CA GLY A 77 16.49 -25.21 -7.69
C GLY A 77 16.71 -25.82 -6.30
N VAL A 78 17.93 -26.24 -5.98
CA VAL A 78 18.36 -26.64 -4.63
C VAL A 78 19.15 -25.50 -4.00
N PHE A 79 18.90 -25.25 -2.73
CA PHE A 79 19.63 -24.28 -1.92
C PHE A 79 19.80 -24.83 -0.51
N ILE A 80 20.77 -24.30 0.22
CA ILE A 80 21.04 -24.72 1.59
C ILE A 80 20.25 -23.84 2.56
N VAL A 81 19.57 -24.49 3.50
CA VAL A 81 18.95 -23.83 4.65
C VAL A 81 19.70 -24.17 5.93
N ARG A 82 19.65 -23.26 6.90
CA ARG A 82 20.08 -23.49 8.28
C ARG A 82 18.87 -23.45 9.20
N PHE A 83 18.62 -24.51 9.96
CA PHE A 83 17.46 -24.59 10.85
C PHE A 83 17.67 -23.77 12.13
N TYR A 84 16.65 -23.02 12.54
CA TYR A 84 16.65 -22.35 13.84
C TYR A 84 16.58 -23.37 14.98
N GLY A 85 17.18 -23.06 16.13
CA GLY A 85 17.31 -23.95 17.28
C GLY A 85 18.42 -25.02 17.16
N SER A 86 18.45 -25.82 16.10
CA SER A 86 19.48 -26.88 15.94
C SER A 86 20.75 -26.39 15.24
N LEU A 87 20.64 -25.35 14.41
CA LEU A 87 21.72 -24.77 13.60
C LEU A 87 22.29 -25.73 12.54
N ASP A 88 21.61 -26.85 12.30
CA ASP A 88 21.97 -27.79 11.26
C ASP A 88 21.69 -27.21 9.88
N TYR A 89 22.51 -27.61 8.91
CA TYR A 89 22.38 -27.22 7.51
C TYR A 89 21.84 -28.39 6.69
N ALA A 90 20.96 -28.11 5.73
CA ALA A 90 20.46 -29.13 4.82
C ALA A 90 20.19 -28.57 3.41
N PRO A 91 20.44 -29.37 2.35
CA PRO A 91 19.96 -29.05 1.02
C PRO A 91 18.45 -29.26 0.95
N VAL A 92 17.73 -28.25 0.48
CA VAL A 92 16.29 -28.31 0.24
C VAL A 92 15.98 -27.77 -1.15
N SER A 93 14.94 -28.33 -1.76
CA SER A 93 14.42 -27.82 -3.01
C SER A 93 13.35 -26.76 -2.76
N ARG A 94 13.01 -25.97 -3.79
CA ARG A 94 11.90 -25.01 -3.74
C ARG A 94 10.55 -25.61 -3.30
N ARG A 95 10.30 -26.89 -3.56
CA ARG A 95 9.06 -27.59 -3.13
C ARG A 95 9.04 -27.91 -1.64
N CYS A 96 10.19 -27.82 -0.98
CA CYS A 96 10.35 -28.14 0.43
C CYS A 96 10.39 -26.90 1.30
N VAL A 97 10.05 -25.72 0.77
CA VAL A 97 10.01 -24.47 1.55
C VAL A 97 8.79 -23.60 1.23
N TYR A 98 8.29 -22.89 2.24
CA TYR A 98 7.37 -21.76 2.05
C TYR A 98 7.70 -20.62 3.02
N PRO A 99 7.29 -19.37 2.71
CA PRO A 99 7.63 -18.21 3.54
C PRO A 99 7.14 -18.35 4.98
N PHE A 100 7.97 -17.95 5.94
CA PHE A 100 7.59 -17.88 7.35
C PHE A 100 6.88 -16.54 7.63
N GLN A 101 5.71 -16.58 8.27
CA GLN A 101 4.91 -15.39 8.60
C GLN A 101 4.85 -15.18 10.11
N SER A 102 4.71 -13.91 10.54
CA SER A 102 4.62 -13.56 11.97
C SER A 102 3.34 -14.06 12.65
N GLU A 103 2.32 -14.38 11.85
CA GLU A 103 0.98 -14.82 12.27
C GLU A 103 0.78 -16.32 12.09
N ASP A 104 1.81 -17.07 11.66
CA ASP A 104 1.73 -18.53 11.63
C ASP A 104 1.50 -19.02 13.07
N ASP A 105 0.28 -19.52 13.31
CA ASP A 105 -0.26 -19.85 14.62
C ASP A 105 0.61 -20.91 15.31
N ASP A 106 0.97 -20.63 16.56
CA ASP A 106 1.29 -21.68 17.51
C ASP A 106 -0.01 -22.50 17.65
N GLU A 107 -0.12 -23.66 17.00
CA GLU A 107 -1.17 -24.64 17.31
C GLU A 107 -1.00 -25.11 18.77
N ASP A 108 -1.37 -24.26 19.72
CA ASP A 108 -1.64 -24.60 21.11
C ASP A 108 -3.13 -24.96 21.19
N ASN A 109 -3.47 -26.10 20.59
CA ASN A 109 -4.71 -26.78 20.93
C ASN A 109 -4.57 -27.22 22.40
N GLY A 110 -5.20 -26.44 23.29
CA GLY A 110 -5.08 -26.48 24.73
C GLY A 110 -5.35 -27.86 25.37
N GLY A 111 -4.31 -28.68 25.43
CA GLY A 111 -4.22 -29.82 26.33
C GLY A 111 -3.10 -29.57 27.34
N LYS A 112 -3.40 -29.63 28.65
CA LYS A 112 -2.43 -29.58 29.75
C LYS A 112 -1.59 -30.87 29.79
N SER A 113 -0.84 -31.12 28.72
CA SER A 113 0.07 -32.26 28.56
C SER A 113 1.50 -31.79 28.81
N LYS A 114 2.34 -32.61 29.48
CA LYS A 114 3.80 -32.34 29.54
C LYS A 114 4.36 -32.33 28.12
N LYS A 115 4.64 -31.15 27.56
CA LYS A 115 5.28 -30.98 26.24
C LYS A 115 6.62 -31.73 26.23
N SER A 116 6.83 -32.56 25.20
CA SER A 116 8.05 -33.35 25.06
C SER A 116 9.27 -32.44 24.90
N GLU A 117 10.48 -32.96 25.14
CA GLU A 117 11.70 -32.17 24.93
C GLU A 117 11.87 -31.73 23.46
N LYS A 118 11.41 -32.56 22.52
CA LYS A 118 11.36 -32.21 21.09
C LYS A 118 10.39 -31.05 20.80
N ASP A 119 9.26 -30.99 21.51
CA ASP A 119 8.30 -29.88 21.35
C ASP A 119 8.85 -28.58 21.93
N LYS A 120 9.58 -28.65 23.05
CA LYS A 120 10.26 -27.46 23.61
C LYS A 120 11.30 -26.91 22.63
N LYS A 121 12.10 -27.77 22.01
CA LYS A 121 13.07 -27.37 20.98
C LYS A 121 12.39 -26.75 19.75
N TYR A 122 11.26 -27.32 19.34
CA TYR A 122 10.45 -26.78 18.25
C TYR A 122 9.95 -25.36 18.57
N MET A 123 9.29 -25.17 19.72
CA MET A 123 8.79 -23.85 20.12
C MET A 123 9.92 -22.82 20.25
N SER A 124 11.07 -23.23 20.77
CA SER A 124 12.25 -22.35 20.87
C SER A 124 12.75 -21.93 19.49
N ALA A 125 12.79 -22.84 18.52
CA ALA A 125 13.21 -22.54 17.15
C ALA A 125 12.22 -21.60 16.45
N VAL A 126 10.92 -21.78 16.65
CA VAL A 126 9.88 -20.88 16.12
C VAL A 126 10.02 -19.48 16.70
N LEU A 127 10.26 -19.36 18.01
CA LEU A 127 10.48 -18.08 18.66
C LEU A 127 11.76 -17.38 18.16
N GLU A 128 12.83 -18.13 17.94
CA GLU A 128 14.09 -17.61 17.40
C GLU A 128 13.91 -17.09 15.97
N ALA A 129 13.22 -17.84 15.11
CA ALA A 129 12.90 -17.43 13.75
C ALA A 129 12.02 -16.18 13.71
N ARG A 130 11.03 -16.08 14.62
CA ARG A 130 10.17 -14.89 14.75
C ARG A 130 10.97 -13.66 15.16
N ARG A 131 11.93 -13.80 16.10
CA ARG A 131 12.84 -12.72 16.48
C ARG A 131 13.73 -12.29 15.32
N ALA A 132 14.32 -13.25 14.60
CA ALA A 132 15.13 -12.95 13.43
C ALA A 132 14.33 -12.23 12.33
N LEU A 133 13.06 -12.60 12.13
CA LEU A 133 12.17 -11.91 11.18
C LEU A 133 11.90 -10.46 11.61
N LEU A 134 11.62 -10.24 12.90
CA LEU A 134 11.46 -8.91 13.46
C LEU A 134 12.75 -8.09 13.33
N ASP A 135 13.92 -8.67 13.60
CA ASP A 135 15.21 -7.99 13.45
C ASP A 135 15.50 -7.63 11.99
N GLN A 136 15.21 -8.51 11.02
CA GLN A 136 15.30 -8.20 9.59
C GLN A 136 14.38 -7.02 9.22
N GLN A 137 13.15 -7.01 9.72
CA GLN A 137 12.22 -5.90 9.52
C GLN A 137 12.71 -4.59 10.16
N LEU A 138 13.34 -4.66 11.34
CA LEU A 138 13.91 -3.51 12.04
C LEU A 138 15.14 -2.95 11.33
N VAL A 139 16.02 -3.80 10.79
CA VAL A 139 17.17 -3.37 9.98
C VAL A 139 16.68 -2.66 8.74
N GLN A 140 15.70 -3.21 8.04
CA GLN A 140 15.13 -2.55 6.87
C GLN A 140 14.50 -1.19 7.22
N LEU A 141 13.86 -1.05 8.40
CA LEU A 141 13.36 0.24 8.89
C LEU A 141 14.49 1.27 9.13
N ARG A 142 15.73 0.84 9.40
CA ARG A 142 16.89 1.76 9.49
C ARG A 142 17.35 2.24 8.12
N ASP A 143 17.10 1.46 7.08
CA ASP A 143 17.41 1.80 5.68
C ASP A 143 16.30 2.63 5.01
N LEU A 144 15.31 3.12 5.79
CA LEU A 144 14.33 4.09 5.30
C LEU A 144 15.06 5.32 4.73
N PRO A 145 14.81 5.71 3.47
CA PRO A 145 15.33 6.96 2.94
C PRO A 145 14.95 8.11 3.88
N SER A 146 15.97 8.83 4.36
CA SER A 146 15.76 9.95 5.27
C SER A 146 14.84 10.98 4.61
N TYR A 147 13.80 11.38 5.33
CA TYR A 147 12.89 12.44 4.93
C TYR A 147 12.62 13.33 6.14
N ILE A 148 12.26 14.59 5.89
CA ILE A 148 11.93 15.54 6.95
C ILE A 148 10.46 15.37 7.33
N PRO A 149 10.13 14.97 8.57
CA PRO A 149 8.73 14.89 9.01
C PRO A 149 8.11 16.28 9.05
N ILE A 150 6.95 16.44 8.43
CA ILE A 150 6.16 17.67 8.45
C ILE A 150 4.69 17.35 8.75
N GLU A 151 4.02 18.28 9.42
CA GLU A 151 2.61 18.16 9.76
C GLU A 151 1.68 18.83 8.75
N SER A 152 2.21 19.71 7.91
CA SER A 152 1.46 20.47 6.90
C SER A 152 2.32 20.76 5.68
N ASN A 153 1.67 20.93 4.53
CA ASN A 153 2.32 21.30 3.28
C ASN A 153 3.24 22.52 3.42
N ARG A 154 4.42 22.45 2.79
CA ARG A 154 5.37 23.56 2.68
C ARG A 154 5.49 23.98 1.23
N TYR A 155 5.28 25.24 0.92
CA TYR A 155 5.38 25.74 -0.45
C TYR A 155 6.84 26.02 -0.80
N ALA A 156 7.29 25.53 -1.95
CA ALA A 156 8.57 25.92 -2.52
C ALA A 156 8.60 27.44 -2.76
N SER A 157 9.78 28.04 -2.71
CA SER A 157 9.95 29.50 -2.76
C SER A 157 9.37 30.15 -4.03
N ASN A 158 9.37 29.42 -5.15
CA ASN A 158 8.84 29.85 -6.44
C ASN A 158 7.35 29.55 -6.65
N VAL A 159 6.65 29.00 -5.64
CA VAL A 159 5.22 28.64 -5.73
C VAL A 159 4.40 29.53 -4.82
N SER A 160 3.40 30.22 -5.39
CA SER A 160 2.54 31.09 -4.60
C SER A 160 1.58 30.31 -3.69
N LYS A 161 1.60 30.69 -2.41
CA LYS A 161 0.60 30.30 -1.42
C LYS A 161 -0.64 31.21 -1.54
N ALA A 162 -1.24 31.25 -2.73
CA ALA A 162 -2.48 32.00 -2.92
C ALA A 162 -3.65 31.28 -2.23
N MET A 163 -4.32 31.98 -1.31
CA MET A 163 -5.57 31.51 -0.73
C MET A 163 -6.63 31.42 -1.83
N CYS A 164 -7.46 30.38 -1.77
CA CYS A 164 -8.52 30.17 -2.74
C CYS A 164 -9.69 31.15 -2.55
N ARG A 165 -9.83 31.75 -1.35
CA ARG A 165 -10.92 32.65 -0.96
C ARG A 165 -10.42 33.67 0.07
N LYS A 166 -11.09 34.81 0.17
CA LYS A 166 -10.88 35.78 1.26
C LYS A 166 -11.48 35.25 2.56
N ASP A 167 -10.92 35.63 3.70
CA ASP A 167 -11.44 35.20 5.01
C ASP A 167 -12.90 35.59 5.25
N THR A 168 -13.33 36.73 4.69
CA THR A 168 -14.72 37.21 4.73
C THR A 168 -15.69 36.24 4.05
N GLU A 169 -15.24 35.48 3.05
CA GLU A 169 -16.03 34.58 2.21
C GLU A 169 -16.02 33.12 2.71
N GLN A 170 -15.42 32.87 3.88
CA GLN A 170 -15.36 31.53 4.43
C GLN A 170 -16.75 31.01 4.82
N SER A 171 -17.12 29.84 4.32
CA SER A 171 -18.44 29.26 4.49
C SER A 171 -18.71 28.85 5.94
N VAL A 172 -19.95 29.04 6.38
CA VAL A 172 -20.44 28.63 7.69
C VAL A 172 -21.55 27.62 7.48
N CYS A 173 -21.42 26.42 8.05
CA CYS A 173 -22.45 25.39 7.96
C CYS A 173 -23.67 25.73 8.83
N SER A 174 -24.82 25.15 8.50
CA SER A 174 -26.07 25.25 9.26
C SER A 174 -26.12 24.40 10.54
N CYS A 175 -25.13 23.52 10.78
CA CYS A 175 -25.11 22.64 11.94
C CYS A 175 -25.02 23.40 13.27
N SER A 176 -25.65 22.86 14.32
CA SER A 176 -25.62 23.45 15.67
C SER A 176 -25.19 22.46 16.75
N LYS A 177 -24.80 22.98 17.92
CA LYS A 177 -24.46 22.18 19.12
C LYS A 177 -25.61 21.33 19.67
N LYS A 178 -26.85 21.55 19.23
CA LYS A 178 -28.02 20.75 19.64
C LYS A 178 -28.08 19.39 18.93
N SER A 179 -27.36 19.21 17.82
CA SER A 179 -27.31 17.92 17.12
C SER A 179 -26.57 16.87 17.96
N LYS A 180 -26.99 15.61 17.87
CA LYS A 180 -26.31 14.47 18.52
C LYS A 180 -24.90 14.26 17.99
N ASN A 181 -24.65 14.60 16.72
CA ASN A 181 -23.36 14.42 16.05
C ASN A 181 -22.99 15.66 15.20
N PRO A 182 -22.70 16.82 15.82
CA PRO A 182 -22.52 18.07 15.10
C PRO A 182 -21.38 18.00 14.07
N CYS A 183 -21.72 18.19 12.80
CA CYS A 183 -20.80 18.10 11.67
C CYS A 183 -20.10 16.73 11.50
N GLY A 184 -20.60 15.69 12.17
CA GLY A 184 -20.02 14.35 12.16
C GLY A 184 -20.54 13.44 11.05
N ASP A 185 -21.73 13.73 10.53
CA ASP A 185 -22.39 12.97 9.46
C ASP A 185 -22.39 13.76 8.14
N GLU A 186 -22.91 13.14 7.09
CA GLU A 186 -23.00 13.73 5.75
C GLU A 186 -24.06 14.85 5.65
N GLU A 187 -24.80 15.17 6.71
CA GLU A 187 -25.81 16.24 6.73
C GLU A 187 -25.21 17.66 6.87
N CYS A 188 -23.88 17.77 7.06
CA CYS A 188 -23.23 19.07 7.20
C CYS A 188 -22.91 19.69 5.83
N ASP A 189 -23.47 20.87 5.53
CA ASP A 189 -23.26 21.58 4.25
C ASP A 189 -21.78 21.71 3.87
N ASN A 190 -20.96 22.14 4.84
CA ASN A 190 -19.53 22.28 4.61
C ASN A 190 -18.88 20.94 4.25
N ARG A 191 -19.25 19.85 4.95
CA ARG A 191 -18.72 18.51 4.68
C ARG A 191 -19.14 17.98 3.31
N GLN A 192 -20.41 18.17 2.92
CA GLN A 192 -20.91 17.80 1.59
C GLN A 192 -20.17 18.53 0.47
N MET A 193 -19.72 19.76 0.74
CA MET A 193 -18.96 20.58 -0.20
C MET A 193 -17.43 20.41 -0.07
N PHE A 194 -16.95 19.42 0.70
CA PHE A 194 -15.53 19.19 0.96
C PHE A 194 -14.80 20.41 1.55
N ILE A 195 -15.47 21.12 2.47
CA ILE A 195 -14.94 22.27 3.20
C ILE A 195 -14.83 21.91 4.68
N GLU A 196 -13.68 22.15 5.29
CA GLU A 196 -13.50 22.00 6.73
C GLU A 196 -14.13 23.19 7.49
N CYS A 197 -14.85 22.91 8.57
CA CYS A 197 -15.50 23.95 9.36
C CYS A 197 -14.47 24.81 10.11
N HIS A 198 -14.60 26.12 10.04
CA HIS A 198 -13.73 27.02 10.79
C HIS A 198 -14.04 27.00 12.30
N PRO A 199 -13.03 26.85 13.18
CA PRO A 199 -13.23 26.69 14.62
C PRO A 199 -13.93 27.88 15.29
N LYS A 200 -13.73 29.10 14.76
CA LYS A 200 -14.36 30.31 15.31
C LYS A 200 -15.71 30.67 14.67
N ARG A 201 -16.11 30.02 13.58
CA ARG A 201 -17.34 30.38 12.84
C ARG A 201 -18.44 29.33 12.93
N CYS A 202 -18.09 28.06 13.20
CA CYS A 202 -19.07 26.99 13.31
C CYS A 202 -19.95 27.13 14.56
N LEU A 203 -21.27 27.07 14.40
CA LEU A 203 -22.23 27.16 15.52
C LEU A 203 -22.24 25.91 16.42
N ALA A 204 -21.56 24.84 16.01
CA ALA A 204 -21.28 23.68 16.87
C ALA A 204 -20.08 23.91 17.80
N GLU A 205 -19.36 25.03 17.65
CA GLU A 205 -18.21 25.41 18.48
C GLU A 205 -17.19 24.25 18.59
N HIS A 206 -16.76 23.91 19.81
CA HIS A 206 -15.81 22.85 20.11
C HIS A 206 -16.36 21.42 19.87
N LEU A 207 -17.69 21.26 19.74
CA LEU A 207 -18.33 19.98 19.44
C LEU A 207 -18.32 19.62 17.95
N CYS A 208 -17.87 20.55 17.09
CA CYS A 208 -17.73 20.31 15.66
C CYS A 208 -16.77 19.15 15.37
N ARG A 209 -17.26 18.15 14.62
CA ARG A 209 -16.45 17.00 14.17
C ARG A 209 -15.89 17.13 12.75
N ASN A 210 -16.18 18.23 12.05
CA ASN A 210 -15.63 18.55 10.74
C ASN A 210 -14.42 19.49 10.87
N GLN A 211 -13.40 19.08 11.62
CA GLN A 211 -12.14 19.81 11.88
C GLN A 211 -10.93 18.86 11.89
N ARG A 212 -11.01 17.76 11.13
CA ARG A 212 -10.10 16.61 11.26
C ARG A 212 -8.71 16.90 10.65
N PHE A 213 -8.61 17.74 9.63
CA PHE A 213 -7.34 18.16 9.04
C PHE A 213 -6.58 19.10 9.99
N LEU A 214 -7.25 20.13 10.52
CA LEU A 214 -6.62 21.07 11.47
C LEU A 214 -6.22 20.40 12.78
N LYS A 215 -7.06 19.49 13.30
CA LYS A 215 -6.80 18.76 14.54
C LYS A 215 -5.91 17.52 14.36
N LYS A 216 -5.49 17.19 13.14
CA LYS A 216 -4.63 16.03 12.83
C LYS A 216 -5.18 14.71 13.38
N GLN A 217 -6.50 14.53 13.27
CA GLN A 217 -7.21 13.35 13.77
C GLN A 217 -7.09 12.19 12.78
N TYR A 218 -5.87 11.69 12.63
CA TYR A 218 -5.52 10.58 11.73
C TYR A 218 -5.88 9.23 12.35
N ALA A 219 -6.13 8.24 11.50
CA ALA A 219 -6.32 6.86 11.90
C ALA A 219 -5.00 6.29 12.48
N PRO A 220 -5.06 5.50 13.56
CA PRO A 220 -3.89 4.79 14.08
C PRO A 220 -3.33 3.83 13.02
N ALA A 221 -2.06 4.03 12.64
CA ALA A 221 -1.41 3.23 11.60
C ALA A 221 0.09 3.09 11.86
N VAL A 222 0.68 2.00 11.34
CA VAL A 222 2.11 1.70 11.49
C VAL A 222 2.73 1.32 10.16
N LYS A 223 3.98 1.71 9.96
CA LYS A 223 4.79 1.30 8.80
C LYS A 223 5.13 -0.19 8.93
N PHE A 224 5.12 -0.92 7.83
CA PHE A 224 5.56 -2.31 7.78
C PHE A 224 6.22 -2.59 6.43
N MET A 225 7.04 -3.63 6.35
CA MET A 225 7.63 -4.04 5.09
C MET A 225 6.64 -4.95 4.34
N THR A 226 6.35 -4.61 3.09
CA THR A 226 5.61 -5.49 2.18
C THR A 226 6.56 -6.47 1.50
N ILE A 227 6.01 -7.52 0.89
CA ILE A 227 6.82 -8.55 0.24
C ILE A 227 7.61 -7.99 -0.97
N ASP A 228 7.03 -7.06 -1.75
CA ASP A 228 7.56 -6.70 -3.07
C ASP A 228 7.33 -5.23 -3.49
N ARG A 229 6.71 -4.42 -2.63
CA ARG A 229 6.40 -2.99 -2.85
C ARG A 229 7.16 -2.07 -1.90
N GLY A 230 8.11 -2.61 -1.12
CA GLY A 230 8.84 -1.87 -0.11
C GLY A 230 7.97 -1.57 1.12
N PHE A 231 8.12 -0.39 1.71
CA PHE A 231 7.33 -0.02 2.89
C PHE A 231 5.86 0.24 2.56
N GLY A 232 4.97 -0.39 3.33
CA GLY A 232 3.55 -0.14 3.38
C GLY A 232 3.13 0.56 4.67
N LEU A 233 1.86 0.95 4.75
CA LEU A 233 1.21 1.45 5.95
C LEU A 233 0.02 0.56 6.27
N ARG A 234 -0.11 0.06 7.50
CA ARG A 234 -1.25 -0.77 7.93
C ARG A 234 -2.01 -0.15 9.09
N ALA A 235 -3.31 -0.42 9.16
CA ALA A 235 -4.17 0.06 10.23
C ALA A 235 -3.87 -0.65 11.56
N LEU A 236 -3.82 0.09 12.68
CA LEU A 236 -3.71 -0.47 14.04
C LEU A 236 -5.07 -0.70 14.70
N ALA A 237 -6.13 -0.11 14.14
CA ALA A 237 -7.51 -0.24 14.60
C ALA A 237 -8.45 -0.22 13.39
N SER A 238 -9.64 -0.80 13.53
CA SER A 238 -10.63 -0.78 12.45
C SER A 238 -11.04 0.66 12.10
N ILE A 239 -11.13 0.95 10.81
CA ILE A 239 -11.51 2.24 10.22
C ILE A 239 -12.83 2.04 9.48
N ARG A 240 -13.84 2.85 9.79
CA ARG A 240 -15.14 2.72 9.14
C ARG A 240 -15.11 3.32 7.73
N LYS A 241 -16.01 2.84 6.88
CA LYS A 241 -16.25 3.44 5.56
C LYS A 241 -16.48 4.95 5.68
N GLY A 242 -15.79 5.73 4.85
CA GLY A 242 -15.89 7.19 4.79
C GLY A 242 -15.09 7.94 5.87
N ASP A 243 -14.44 7.25 6.82
CA ASP A 243 -13.60 7.92 7.80
C ASP A 243 -12.33 8.48 7.16
N PHE A 244 -11.92 9.66 7.64
CA PHE A 244 -10.64 10.28 7.29
C PHE A 244 -9.49 9.47 7.89
N VAL A 245 -8.56 9.06 7.03
CA VAL A 245 -7.42 8.21 7.37
C VAL A 245 -6.21 9.08 7.69
N ILE A 246 -5.73 9.87 6.72
CA ILE A 246 -4.54 10.71 6.88
C ILE A 246 -4.53 11.82 5.82
N GLU A 247 -3.89 12.95 6.11
CA GLU A 247 -3.59 13.99 5.12
C GLU A 247 -2.34 13.59 4.31
N TYR A 248 -2.40 13.70 2.98
CA TYR A 248 -1.22 13.58 2.14
C TYR A 248 -0.45 14.90 2.13
N VAL A 249 0.71 14.94 2.77
CA VAL A 249 1.51 16.16 2.97
C VAL A 249 2.90 16.03 2.37
N GLY A 250 3.40 17.15 1.85
CA GLY A 250 4.72 17.23 1.24
C GLY A 250 5.13 18.67 0.94
N GLU A 251 6.17 18.81 0.13
CA GLU A 251 6.53 20.09 -0.48
C GLU A 251 5.60 20.38 -1.66
N ILE A 252 5.04 21.60 -1.76
CA ILE A 252 4.26 22.04 -2.91
C ILE A 252 5.20 22.65 -3.93
N ILE A 253 5.33 21.99 -5.08
CA ILE A 253 6.15 22.39 -6.22
C ILE A 253 5.26 22.66 -7.46
N ASN A 254 5.79 23.38 -8.44
CA ASN A 254 5.13 23.57 -9.73
C ASN A 254 5.50 22.45 -10.72
N LYS A 255 4.88 22.44 -11.91
CA LYS A 255 5.13 21.39 -12.93
C LYS A 255 6.56 21.41 -13.45
N GLU A 256 7.17 22.59 -13.57
CA GLU A 256 8.54 22.75 -14.05
C GLU A 256 9.54 22.11 -13.08
N GLU A 257 9.41 22.38 -11.79
CA GLU A 257 10.25 21.78 -10.75
C GLU A 257 10.01 20.27 -10.63
N CYS A 258 8.76 19.83 -10.71
CA CYS A 258 8.42 18.40 -10.74
C CYS A 258 9.15 17.69 -11.89
N LYS A 259 9.11 18.27 -13.10
CA LYS A 259 9.82 17.72 -14.27
C LYS A 259 11.33 17.64 -14.02
N LYS A 260 11.96 18.71 -13.52
CA LYS A 260 13.41 18.70 -13.20
C LYS A 260 13.79 17.60 -12.20
N ARG A 261 12.95 17.39 -11.18
CA ARG A 261 13.17 16.32 -10.19
C ARG A 261 13.00 14.94 -10.80
N LEU A 262 12.01 14.74 -11.67
CA LEU A 262 11.82 13.49 -12.41
C LEU A 262 13.01 13.19 -13.34
N ASP A 263 13.49 14.19 -14.09
CA ASP A 263 14.65 14.04 -14.98
C ASP A 263 15.93 13.65 -14.20
N THR A 264 16.03 14.05 -12.93
CA THR A 264 17.13 13.64 -12.03
C THR A 264 16.92 12.22 -11.50
N ILE A 265 15.68 11.83 -11.21
CA ILE A 265 15.31 10.50 -10.73
C ILE A 265 15.54 9.43 -11.81
N ASP A 266 15.26 9.73 -13.08
CA ASP A 266 15.50 8.77 -14.17
C ASP A 266 16.99 8.38 -14.32
N ALA A 267 17.92 9.14 -13.74
CA ALA A 267 19.33 8.78 -13.63
C ALA A 267 19.64 7.82 -12.47
N GLU A 268 18.70 7.64 -11.52
CA GLU A 268 18.79 6.78 -10.32
C GLU A 268 17.57 5.84 -10.25
N PRO A 269 17.60 4.68 -10.92
CA PRO A 269 16.42 3.85 -11.19
C PRO A 269 15.70 3.27 -9.96
N ASP A 270 16.29 3.34 -8.77
CA ASP A 270 15.73 2.80 -7.52
C ASP A 270 14.93 3.82 -6.70
N ARG A 271 14.78 5.06 -7.18
CA ARG A 271 14.13 6.12 -6.40
C ARG A 271 12.60 6.11 -6.56
N ALA A 272 11.90 5.92 -5.44
CA ALA A 272 10.44 5.92 -5.39
C ALA A 272 9.82 7.30 -5.70
N PHE A 273 8.66 7.29 -6.36
CA PHE A 273 7.88 8.47 -6.72
C PHE A 273 6.85 8.81 -5.64
N TYR A 274 6.81 10.08 -5.22
CA TYR A 274 5.94 10.56 -4.14
C TYR A 274 5.10 11.79 -4.56
N TYR A 275 4.77 11.88 -5.84
CA TYR A 275 4.07 13.02 -6.43
C TYR A 275 2.55 12.83 -6.42
N LEU A 276 1.82 13.87 -6.02
CA LEU A 276 0.37 13.91 -6.06
C LEU A 276 -0.13 15.29 -6.47
N GLU A 277 -1.00 15.38 -7.49
CA GLU A 277 -1.53 16.67 -7.96
C GLU A 277 -2.54 17.25 -6.95
N LEU A 278 -2.27 18.48 -6.49
CA LEU A 278 -3.17 19.22 -5.58
C LEU A 278 -4.15 20.10 -6.37
N ALA A 279 -3.63 20.81 -7.37
CA ALA A 279 -4.34 21.75 -8.23
C ALA A 279 -3.53 21.95 -9.53
N PRO A 280 -4.10 22.61 -10.56
CA PRO A 280 -3.33 22.96 -11.75
C PRO A 280 -2.03 23.70 -11.38
N ASP A 281 -0.91 23.17 -11.84
CA ASP A 281 0.45 23.66 -11.56
C ASP A 281 0.87 23.64 -10.07
N LYS A 282 0.20 22.84 -9.23
CA LYS A 282 0.59 22.59 -7.84
C LYS A 282 0.60 21.10 -7.56
N ILE A 283 1.79 20.57 -7.27
CA ILE A 283 2.05 19.15 -7.03
C ILE A 283 2.63 19.01 -5.63
N ILE A 284 2.16 18.04 -4.87
CA ILE A 284 2.72 17.64 -3.58
C ILE A 284 3.83 16.62 -3.85
N ASP A 285 5.06 16.93 -3.47
CA ASP A 285 6.20 16.02 -3.43
C ASP A 285 6.48 15.60 -1.99
N ALA A 286 6.11 14.36 -1.64
CA ALA A 286 6.34 13.79 -0.31
C ALA A 286 7.69 13.05 -0.19
N GLY A 287 8.58 13.21 -1.17
CA GLY A 287 9.89 12.57 -1.22
C GLY A 287 10.85 13.13 -0.17
N PRO A 288 11.25 14.41 -0.26
CA PRO A 288 12.18 15.04 0.69
C PRO A 288 11.58 15.29 2.07
N MET A 289 10.27 15.57 2.12
CA MET A 289 9.55 15.89 3.36
C MET A 289 8.10 15.40 3.27
N GLY A 290 7.55 14.91 4.37
CA GLY A 290 6.18 14.38 4.39
C GLY A 290 5.75 13.82 5.72
N ASN A 291 4.71 12.99 5.72
CA ASN A 291 4.27 12.20 6.88
C ASN A 291 4.11 10.72 6.49
N ASN A 292 3.44 9.92 7.33
CA ASN A 292 3.25 8.49 7.07
C ASN A 292 2.45 8.16 5.80
N SER A 293 1.71 9.11 5.20
CA SER A 293 0.94 8.89 3.98
C SER A 293 1.81 8.48 2.78
N ARG A 294 3.09 8.88 2.76
CA ARG A 294 4.06 8.49 1.72
C ARG A 294 4.31 6.99 1.63
N PHE A 295 3.95 6.22 2.66
CA PHE A 295 4.11 4.76 2.71
C PHE A 295 2.84 4.01 2.33
N MET A 296 1.75 4.70 1.96
CA MET A 296 0.56 4.02 1.47
C MET A 296 0.78 3.57 0.03
N ASN A 297 0.76 2.27 -0.20
CA ASN A 297 1.01 1.70 -1.52
C ASN A 297 -0.15 1.85 -2.48
N HIS A 298 0.15 1.63 -3.76
CA HIS A 298 -0.85 1.50 -4.79
C HIS A 298 -1.62 0.17 -4.68
N SER A 299 -2.93 0.22 -4.95
CA SER A 299 -3.75 -0.92 -5.32
C SER A 299 -4.73 -0.55 -6.45
N CYS A 300 -4.98 -1.48 -7.38
CA CYS A 300 -6.05 -1.35 -8.37
C CYS A 300 -7.44 -1.52 -7.72
N ASP A 301 -7.53 -2.31 -6.64
CA ASP A 301 -8.68 -2.37 -5.73
C ASP A 301 -8.32 -1.71 -4.39
N ALA A 302 -8.24 -0.39 -4.39
CA ALA A 302 -7.80 0.38 -3.24
C ALA A 302 -8.89 0.52 -2.16
N ASN A 303 -8.49 0.40 -0.89
CA ASN A 303 -9.38 0.61 0.25
C ASN A 303 -9.47 2.07 0.72
N CYS A 304 -8.60 2.96 0.24
CA CYS A 304 -8.68 4.40 0.43
C CYS A 304 -8.81 5.15 -0.90
N ARG A 305 -9.46 6.32 -0.87
CA ARG A 305 -9.50 7.29 -1.98
C ARG A 305 -8.94 8.63 -1.55
N THR A 306 -8.43 9.38 -2.51
CA THR A 306 -7.99 10.77 -2.31
C THR A 306 -9.17 11.72 -2.49
N GLU A 307 -9.35 12.65 -1.57
CA GLU A 307 -10.33 13.73 -1.68
C GLU A 307 -9.64 15.08 -1.49
N ARG A 308 -10.03 16.07 -2.29
CA ARG A 308 -9.53 17.43 -2.19
C ARG A 308 -10.47 18.27 -1.33
N TRP A 309 -9.95 18.73 -0.20
CA TRP A 309 -10.69 19.51 0.80
C TRP A 309 -10.19 20.95 0.87
N LEU A 310 -11.10 21.90 1.10
CA LEU A 310 -10.76 23.29 1.39
C LEU A 310 -10.65 23.47 2.91
N VAL A 311 -9.45 23.76 3.40
CA VAL A 311 -9.13 23.88 4.83
C VAL A 311 -8.44 25.21 5.06
N ASN A 312 -9.05 26.10 5.86
CA ASN A 312 -8.57 27.49 6.03
C ASN A 312 -8.24 28.18 4.69
N ASN A 313 -9.17 28.07 3.72
CA ASN A 313 -9.05 28.67 2.38
C ASN A 313 -7.88 28.13 1.54
N GLU A 314 -7.28 27.00 1.92
CA GLU A 314 -6.24 26.31 1.16
C GLU A 314 -6.71 24.91 0.78
N TYR A 315 -6.43 24.47 -0.44
CA TYR A 315 -6.69 23.08 -0.82
C TYR A 315 -5.70 22.15 -0.12
N ARG A 316 -6.21 21.01 0.33
CA ARG A 316 -5.46 19.89 0.92
C ARG A 316 -5.98 18.58 0.35
N ILE A 317 -5.15 17.54 0.42
CA ILE A 317 -5.54 16.20 0.01
C ILE A 317 -5.64 15.31 1.24
N GLY A 318 -6.83 14.74 1.47
CA GLY A 318 -7.05 13.73 2.49
C GLY A 318 -7.27 12.37 1.86
N LEU A 319 -6.86 11.32 2.57
CA LEU A 319 -7.20 9.95 2.26
C LEU A 319 -8.37 9.51 3.12
N PHE A 320 -9.39 8.93 2.49
CA PHE A 320 -10.64 8.50 3.13
C PHE A 320 -10.94 7.05 2.79
N ALA A 321 -11.45 6.30 3.77
CA ALA A 321 -11.77 4.90 3.59
C ALA A 321 -12.95 4.71 2.60
N CYS A 322 -12.80 3.81 1.64
CA CYS A 322 -13.84 3.44 0.65
C CYS A 322 -14.78 2.35 1.18
N ARG A 323 -14.28 1.54 2.11
CA ARG A 323 -15.00 0.47 2.82
C ARG A 323 -14.57 0.46 4.29
N GLU A 324 -15.16 -0.42 5.09
CA GLU A 324 -14.57 -0.76 6.38
C GLU A 324 -13.20 -1.43 6.17
N ILE A 325 -12.22 -1.03 6.96
CA ILE A 325 -10.84 -1.54 6.95
C ILE A 325 -10.57 -2.08 8.35
N LEU A 326 -10.22 -3.36 8.46
CA LEU A 326 -9.93 -4.01 9.74
C LEU A 326 -8.52 -3.68 10.24
N ALA A 327 -8.31 -3.82 11.55
CA ALA A 327 -6.97 -3.75 12.12
C ALA A 327 -6.05 -4.79 11.45
N GLY A 328 -4.81 -4.39 11.14
CA GLY A 328 -3.83 -5.22 10.44
C GLY A 328 -3.84 -5.06 8.91
N GLU A 329 -4.94 -4.62 8.30
CA GLU A 329 -5.02 -4.43 6.85
C GLU A 329 -4.09 -3.32 6.35
N GLU A 330 -3.48 -3.53 5.18
CA GLU A 330 -2.70 -2.51 4.48
C GLU A 330 -3.62 -1.39 3.96
N LEU A 331 -3.24 -0.14 4.22
CA LEU A 331 -3.87 1.06 3.70
C LEU A 331 -3.29 1.37 2.32
N THR A 332 -4.13 1.30 1.30
CA THR A 332 -3.75 1.51 -0.10
C THR A 332 -4.64 2.54 -0.77
N PHE A 333 -4.12 3.25 -1.79
CA PHE A 333 -4.91 4.15 -2.61
C PHE A 333 -4.56 4.02 -4.09
N HIS A 334 -5.48 4.42 -4.97
CA HIS A 334 -5.20 4.44 -6.39
C HIS A 334 -4.33 5.67 -6.72
N TYR A 335 -3.09 5.47 -7.19
CA TYR A 335 -2.14 6.59 -7.39
C TYR A 335 -2.56 7.56 -8.50
N ASN A 336 -3.46 7.14 -9.41
CA ASN A 336 -3.94 7.97 -10.53
C ASN A 336 -2.81 8.57 -11.38
N LEU A 337 -1.65 7.89 -11.48
CA LEU A 337 -0.53 8.37 -12.28
C LEU A 337 -0.91 8.44 -13.76
N VAL A 338 -0.57 9.56 -14.38
CA VAL A 338 -0.57 9.70 -15.84
C VAL A 338 0.88 9.50 -16.29
N PRO A 339 1.18 8.48 -17.12
CA PRO A 339 2.53 8.27 -17.63
C PRO A 339 2.98 9.53 -18.37
N VAL A 340 4.10 10.13 -17.94
CA VAL A 340 4.60 11.39 -18.51
C VAL A 340 5.17 11.15 -19.92
N ASN A 341 5.76 9.98 -20.17
CA ASN A 341 6.51 9.70 -21.41
C ASN A 341 6.20 8.35 -22.08
N GLY A 342 5.06 7.70 -21.83
CA GLY A 342 4.60 6.52 -22.59
C GLY A 342 5.45 5.23 -22.55
N ASP A 343 6.69 5.29 -22.05
CA ASP A 343 7.69 4.22 -22.21
C ASP A 343 8.09 3.55 -20.88
N SER A 344 7.88 4.20 -19.72
CA SER A 344 8.09 3.58 -18.41
C SER A 344 6.76 3.21 -17.77
N VAL A 345 6.50 1.91 -17.71
CA VAL A 345 5.28 1.36 -17.14
C VAL A 345 5.67 0.55 -15.91
N THR A 346 5.63 1.18 -14.73
CA THR A 346 5.96 0.50 -13.47
C THR A 346 5.01 -0.68 -13.27
N PRO A 347 5.50 -1.92 -13.18
CA PRO A 347 4.64 -3.09 -13.00
C PRO A 347 3.84 -2.97 -11.69
N CYS A 348 2.53 -3.20 -11.77
CA CYS A 348 1.68 -3.21 -10.58
C CYS A 348 1.80 -4.57 -9.88
N LYS A 349 2.17 -4.54 -8.60
CA LYS A 349 2.29 -5.71 -7.73
C LYS A 349 1.25 -5.71 -6.60
N CYS A 350 0.07 -5.12 -6.85
CA CYS A 350 -0.94 -4.99 -5.80
C CYS A 350 -1.64 -6.30 -5.44
N GLY A 351 -1.63 -7.28 -6.35
CA GLY A 351 -2.21 -8.61 -6.12
C GLY A 351 -3.75 -8.66 -6.16
N SER A 352 -4.44 -7.58 -6.56
CA SER A 352 -5.90 -7.60 -6.68
C SER A 352 -6.37 -8.35 -7.95
N ASP A 353 -7.54 -8.96 -7.89
CA ASP A 353 -8.14 -9.71 -9.01
C ASP A 353 -8.42 -8.83 -10.24
N ASN A 354 -8.66 -7.53 -10.01
CA ASN A 354 -8.89 -6.53 -11.05
C ASN A 354 -7.63 -5.73 -11.43
N CYS A 355 -6.44 -6.25 -11.12
CA CYS A 355 -5.18 -5.56 -11.38
C CYS A 355 -4.98 -5.27 -12.88
N THR A 356 -4.64 -4.02 -13.22
CA THR A 356 -4.34 -3.59 -14.59
C THR A 356 -2.94 -4.00 -15.06
N GLY A 357 -2.16 -4.65 -14.19
CA GLY A 357 -0.76 -5.06 -14.43
C GLY A 357 0.25 -3.92 -14.31
N VAL A 358 -0.20 -2.66 -14.25
CA VAL A 358 0.65 -1.47 -14.35
C VAL A 358 0.15 -0.34 -13.46
N ILE A 359 1.07 0.43 -12.85
CA ILE A 359 0.72 1.58 -12.02
C ILE A 359 0.48 2.80 -12.91
N GLY A 360 -0.77 3.25 -12.98
CA GLY A 360 -1.18 4.42 -13.78
C GLY A 360 -2.18 4.06 -14.88
N ARG A 361 -2.80 5.08 -15.51
CA ARG A 361 -3.73 4.86 -16.62
C ARG A 361 -2.97 4.51 -17.90
N ILE A 362 -3.28 3.38 -18.50
CA ILE A 362 -3.00 3.14 -19.92
C ILE A 362 -3.88 4.12 -20.69
N VAL A 363 -3.30 5.20 -21.22
CA VAL A 363 -3.99 6.00 -22.23
C VAL A 363 -4.13 5.09 -23.44
N PRO A 364 -5.34 4.73 -23.90
CA PRO A 364 -5.49 3.97 -25.12
C PRO A 364 -4.83 4.80 -26.24
N LYS A 365 -3.81 4.24 -26.91
CA LYS A 365 -3.32 4.80 -28.17
C LYS A 365 -4.48 4.69 -29.16
N ASN A 366 -5.31 5.73 -29.24
CA ASN A 366 -6.37 5.78 -30.24
C ASN A 366 -5.71 5.65 -31.62
N GLY A 367 -6.05 4.55 -32.27
CA GLY A 367 -5.60 4.19 -33.59
C GLY A 367 -5.89 5.31 -34.59
N ARG A 368 -4.92 5.55 -35.46
CA ARG A 368 -5.16 6.24 -36.72
C ARG A 368 -6.21 5.46 -37.52
N ASN A 369 -7.17 6.21 -38.03
CA ASN A 369 -8.05 5.91 -39.16
C ASN A 369 -9.09 4.79 -39.00
N THR A 370 -10.33 5.22 -38.73
CA THR A 370 -11.44 4.95 -39.66
C THR A 370 -12.34 6.19 -39.75
N ALA A 371 -12.33 6.83 -40.92
CA ALA A 371 -13.37 7.76 -41.32
C ALA A 371 -14.71 7.02 -41.43
N GLY A 372 -15.78 7.59 -40.87
CA GLY A 372 -17.12 7.01 -40.94
C GLY A 372 -18.14 7.79 -40.11
N ASN A 373 -18.75 8.78 -40.75
CA ASN A 373 -19.91 9.59 -40.34
C ASN A 373 -20.83 9.03 -39.24
N ALA A 374 -21.18 9.88 -38.25
CA ALA A 374 -22.57 10.25 -37.97
C ALA A 374 -22.67 11.44 -37.01
N ASN A 375 -23.30 12.51 -37.51
CA ASN A 375 -23.81 13.66 -36.76
C ASN A 375 -24.65 13.24 -35.53
N LYS A 376 -24.41 13.87 -34.38
CA LYS A 376 -25.50 14.29 -33.48
C LYS A 376 -25.11 15.53 -32.67
N LYS A 377 -25.74 16.64 -33.05
CA LYS A 377 -25.79 17.92 -32.33
C LYS A 377 -26.34 17.68 -30.92
N GLN A 378 -25.67 18.22 -29.89
CA GLN A 378 -26.34 18.59 -28.65
C GLN A 378 -26.10 20.08 -28.35
N LYS A 379 -27.24 20.75 -28.20
CA LYS A 379 -27.45 22.18 -27.99
C LYS A 379 -26.74 22.65 -26.71
N VAL A 380 -25.93 23.69 -26.85
CA VAL A 380 -25.62 24.64 -25.78
C VAL A 380 -26.87 25.48 -25.57
N VAL A 381 -27.45 25.42 -24.37
CA VAL A 381 -28.45 26.40 -23.91
C VAL A 381 -27.67 27.47 -23.17
N SER A 382 -27.56 28.65 -23.79
CA SER A 382 -27.09 29.88 -23.17
C SER A 382 -28.30 30.65 -22.66
N GLU A 383 -28.40 30.84 -21.35
CA GLU A 383 -29.26 31.86 -20.77
C GLU A 383 -28.55 33.22 -20.91
N LYS A 384 -29.19 34.12 -21.66
CA LYS A 384 -28.85 35.54 -21.71
C LYS A 384 -29.70 36.26 -20.66
N GLU A 385 -29.06 36.93 -19.72
CA GLU A 385 -29.69 37.99 -18.95
C GLU A 385 -29.95 39.21 -19.85
N ASN A 386 -31.20 39.66 -19.83
CA ASN A 386 -31.67 40.92 -20.40
C ASN A 386 -31.66 41.98 -19.29
N VAL A 387 -30.85 43.03 -19.43
CA VAL A 387 -31.12 44.33 -18.79
C VAL A 387 -30.85 45.46 -19.79
N ARG A 388 -31.96 45.98 -20.33
CA ARG A 388 -32.28 47.37 -20.71
C ARG A 388 -31.13 48.31 -21.10
N HIS A 389 -31.18 48.84 -22.33
CA HIS A 389 -31.71 50.19 -22.61
C HIS A 389 -32.25 50.23 -24.05
#